data_AF-A0A7I9WLQ3-F1
#
_entry.id   AF-A0A7I9WLQ3-F1
#
_cell.length_a   1.000
_cell.length_b   1.000
_cell.length_c   1.000
_cell.angle_alpha   90.00
_cell.angle_beta   90.00
_cell.angle_gamma   90.00
#
_symmetry.space_group_name_H-M   'P 1'
#
loop_
_entity.id
_entity.type
_entity.pdbx_description
1 polymer ?
#
loop_
_entity_poly.entity_id
_entity_poly.type
_entity_poly.pdbx_seq_one_letter_code
_entity_poly.pdbx_strand_id
1 'polypeptide(L)'
;MINHPIKADLLRGAAELEDTGRGLLPHRLPKALREQTDDAQLHTAESQPSGVRFVFRSSATVVELDILRSRVVIAGIPDRPDGAVDLRVDGRLVETALTSGGEVTRLDPATGAVDREPGPTATLRFDGLPAGTKDIEIWLPHRERVELVALRSDAPITAAPSSRRVWVHHGSSISQGSNADTPSTTWPALAAAQAGLELVNLGLSGSAMLDPFTARAIAAQPADLISVKIGINLVNADLMRQRAFRPAVHGFLDLIRDQHPTVPLTVIGPLYCPIHETTPGPGAFDTTALTRGEVRFQATGAPDTPETPAALRRLTLTTIRAELAAVLAHRRDADPQLHYVDGLDLYGPQDEAAHPLPDGLHPDGDTHRLIADRFVAATSGPWGPWV
;
A
#
# COMPACT_ATOMS: atom_id res chain seq x y z
N MET A 1 26.48 3.77 -21.86
CA MET A 1 25.47 2.99 -21.10
C MET A 1 24.65 2.18 -22.10
N ILE A 2 24.37 0.92 -21.79
CA ILE A 2 23.48 0.03 -22.55
C ILE A 2 22.05 0.40 -22.18
N ASN A 3 21.16 0.55 -23.17
CA ASN A 3 19.74 0.75 -22.95
C ASN A 3 19.00 -0.60 -22.94
N HIS A 4 18.16 -0.82 -21.94
CA HIS A 4 17.44 -2.07 -21.74
C HIS A 4 15.94 -1.85 -21.97
N PRO A 5 15.30 -2.66 -22.83
CA PRO A 5 13.84 -2.64 -22.95
C PRO A 5 13.20 -2.96 -21.60
N ILE A 6 12.34 -2.07 -21.10
CA ILE A 6 11.55 -2.32 -19.91
C ILE A 6 10.45 -3.31 -20.28
N LYS A 7 10.47 -4.48 -19.63
CA LYS A 7 9.55 -5.58 -19.84
C LYS A 7 8.97 -6.04 -18.51
N ALA A 8 7.81 -6.69 -18.55
CA ALA A 8 7.11 -7.16 -17.35
C ALA A 8 7.93 -8.15 -16.52
N ASP A 9 8.80 -8.95 -17.13
CA ASP A 9 9.68 -9.92 -16.45
C ASP A 9 10.78 -9.27 -15.59
N LEU A 10 11.10 -7.99 -15.85
CA LEU A 10 12.00 -7.18 -15.03
C LEU A 10 11.30 -6.56 -13.81
N LEU A 11 9.97 -6.53 -13.77
CA LEU A 11 9.20 -5.92 -12.69
C LEU A 11 8.59 -6.97 -11.77
N ARG A 12 8.46 -6.63 -10.50
CA ARG A 12 7.72 -7.39 -9.48
C ARG A 12 6.67 -6.49 -8.86
N GLY A 13 5.49 -7.04 -8.57
CA GLY A 13 4.40 -6.35 -7.88
C GLY A 13 3.46 -5.52 -8.78
N ALA A 14 3.74 -5.37 -10.08
CA ALA A 14 2.82 -4.75 -11.03
C ALA A 14 1.88 -5.80 -11.66
N ALA A 15 0.62 -5.42 -11.89
CA ALA A 15 -0.36 -6.24 -12.60
C ALA A 15 -0.29 -6.06 -14.12
N GLU A 16 -0.07 -4.81 -14.57
CA GLU A 16 0.04 -4.47 -15.99
C GLU A 16 0.99 -3.27 -16.19
N LEU A 17 1.45 -3.12 -17.44
CA LEU A 17 2.18 -1.94 -17.90
C LEU A 17 1.38 -1.28 -19.03
N GLU A 18 0.96 -0.03 -18.83
CA GLU A 18 0.28 0.77 -19.84
C GLU A 18 1.30 1.66 -20.58
N ASP A 19 1.34 1.58 -21.91
CA ASP A 19 2.08 2.55 -22.71
C ASP A 19 1.25 3.84 -22.84
N THR A 20 1.71 4.89 -22.18
CA THR A 20 1.04 6.20 -22.16
C THR A 20 1.46 7.11 -23.33
N GLY A 21 2.38 6.66 -24.18
CA GLY A 21 3.07 7.47 -25.18
C GLY A 21 4.19 8.35 -24.61
N ARG A 22 4.32 8.46 -23.28
CA ARG A 22 5.40 9.18 -22.58
C ARG A 22 6.31 8.26 -21.78
N GLY A 23 5.99 6.97 -21.72
CA GLY A 23 6.63 5.95 -20.89
C GLY A 23 5.61 4.90 -20.43
N LEU A 24 6.11 3.87 -19.77
CA LEU A 24 5.31 2.74 -19.28
C LEU A 24 4.81 3.03 -17.86
N LEU A 25 3.49 3.07 -17.66
CA LEU A 25 2.87 3.22 -16.35
C LEU A 25 2.60 1.83 -15.75
N PRO A 26 3.24 1.46 -14.62
CA PRO A 26 2.85 0.28 -13.87
C PRO A 26 1.52 0.51 -13.13
N HIS A 27 0.56 -0.39 -13.34
CA HIS A 27 -0.67 -0.45 -12.55
C HIS A 27 -0.61 -1.61 -11.57
N ARG A 28 -1.20 -1.44 -10.39
CA ARG A 28 -1.30 -2.50 -9.37
C ARG A 28 -2.59 -3.29 -9.47
N LEU A 29 -3.57 -2.79 -10.22
CA LEU A 29 -4.81 -3.52 -10.53
C LEU A 29 -4.92 -3.78 -12.05
N PRO A 30 -5.44 -4.94 -12.48
CA PRO A 30 -5.75 -5.19 -13.88
C PRO A 30 -6.79 -4.20 -14.43
N LYS A 31 -6.64 -3.77 -15.69
CA LYS A 31 -7.52 -2.82 -16.38
C LYS A 31 -9.01 -3.15 -16.22
N ALA A 32 -9.41 -4.39 -16.51
CA ALA A 32 -10.80 -4.83 -16.46
C ALA A 32 -11.43 -4.75 -15.05
N LEU A 33 -10.61 -4.71 -13.99
CA LEU A 33 -11.08 -4.57 -12.61
C LEU A 33 -11.13 -3.11 -12.18
N ARG A 34 -10.15 -2.28 -12.55
CA ARG A 34 -10.19 -0.84 -12.26
C ARG A 34 -11.29 -0.11 -13.03
N GLU A 35 -11.70 -0.59 -14.21
CA GLU A 35 -12.83 -0.04 -14.98
C GLU A 35 -14.22 -0.28 -14.35
N GLN A 36 -14.31 -0.98 -13.22
CA GLN A 36 -15.59 -1.24 -12.52
C GLN A 36 -15.99 -0.11 -11.56
N THR A 37 -15.20 0.96 -11.50
CA THR A 37 -15.49 2.16 -10.71
C THR A 37 -14.89 3.41 -11.38
N ASP A 38 -15.55 4.54 -11.17
CA ASP A 38 -15.07 5.87 -11.57
C ASP A 38 -14.39 6.61 -10.39
N ASP A 39 -14.09 5.91 -9.29
CA ASP A 39 -13.46 6.49 -8.10
C ASP A 39 -12.03 6.98 -8.40
N ALA A 40 -11.87 8.30 -8.52
CA ALA A 40 -10.60 8.95 -8.75
C ALA A 40 -9.56 8.68 -7.64
N GLN A 41 -10.00 8.44 -6.39
CA GLN A 41 -9.10 8.09 -5.29
C GLN A 41 -8.48 6.71 -5.52
N LEU A 42 -9.27 5.73 -5.95
CA LEU A 42 -8.76 4.41 -6.32
C LEU A 42 -7.80 4.49 -7.51
N HIS A 43 -8.18 5.15 -8.59
CA HIS A 43 -7.34 5.28 -9.79
C HIS A 43 -6.00 5.96 -9.49
N THR A 44 -6.00 6.92 -8.58
CA THR A 44 -4.77 7.54 -8.07
C THR A 44 -3.94 6.55 -7.25
N ALA A 45 -4.56 5.84 -6.31
CA ALA A 45 -3.84 4.91 -5.44
C ALA A 45 -3.22 3.75 -6.25
N GLU A 46 -3.99 3.10 -7.13
CA GLU A 46 -3.54 1.90 -7.83
C GLU A 46 -2.39 2.17 -8.83
N SER A 47 -2.38 3.36 -9.44
CA SER A 47 -1.33 3.80 -10.38
C SER A 47 -0.06 4.35 -9.71
N GLN A 48 -0.04 4.43 -8.37
CA GLN A 48 1.19 4.68 -7.61
C GLN A 48 1.89 3.35 -7.34
N PRO A 49 3.16 3.14 -7.74
CA PRO A 49 3.81 1.84 -7.77
C PRO A 49 4.34 1.38 -6.40
N SER A 50 3.55 1.53 -5.34
CA SER A 50 3.92 1.03 -4.01
C SER A 50 4.17 -0.48 -4.03
N GLY A 51 5.37 -0.88 -3.59
CA GLY A 51 5.84 -2.26 -3.61
C GLY A 51 6.30 -2.76 -5.00
N VAL A 52 6.12 -1.98 -6.07
CA VAL A 52 6.61 -2.34 -7.40
C VAL A 52 8.09 -2.01 -7.49
N ARG A 53 8.85 -2.91 -8.11
CA ARG A 53 10.30 -2.80 -8.21
C ARG A 53 10.86 -3.49 -9.44
N PHE A 54 11.94 -2.94 -9.98
CA PHE A 54 12.78 -3.68 -10.93
C PHE A 54 13.58 -4.74 -10.18
N VAL A 55 13.77 -5.92 -10.75
CA VAL A 55 14.63 -6.98 -10.20
C VAL A 55 15.41 -7.66 -11.32
N PHE A 56 16.74 -7.52 -11.30
CA PHE A 56 17.63 -8.10 -12.30
C PHE A 56 19.02 -8.40 -11.75
N ARG A 57 19.73 -9.32 -12.40
CA ARG A 57 21.15 -9.60 -12.13
C ARG A 57 22.03 -8.84 -13.09
N SER A 58 23.08 -8.22 -12.59
CA SER A 58 24.07 -7.53 -13.43
C SER A 58 25.42 -7.39 -12.71
N SER A 59 26.49 -7.27 -13.50
CA SER A 59 27.79 -6.82 -13.00
C SER A 59 27.97 -5.30 -13.05
N ALA A 60 26.91 -4.56 -13.37
CA ALA A 60 26.93 -3.12 -13.58
C ALA A 60 27.48 -2.37 -12.35
N THR A 61 28.40 -1.44 -12.58
CA THR A 61 28.85 -0.51 -11.53
C THR A 61 28.06 0.80 -11.55
N VAL A 62 27.26 0.99 -12.59
CA VAL A 62 26.38 2.14 -12.79
C VAL A 62 25.03 1.68 -13.33
N VAL A 63 23.95 2.17 -12.73
CA VAL A 63 22.58 1.99 -13.21
C VAL A 63 21.88 3.34 -13.26
N GLU A 64 21.13 3.60 -14.33
CA GLU A 64 20.31 4.79 -14.47
C GLU A 64 18.86 4.40 -14.76
N LEU A 65 17.93 5.07 -14.08
CA LEU A 65 16.49 4.96 -14.32
C LEU A 65 15.94 6.34 -14.64
N ASP A 66 15.35 6.48 -15.83
CA ASP A 66 14.59 7.65 -16.19
C ASP A 66 13.12 7.46 -15.81
N ILE A 67 12.60 8.41 -15.05
CA ILE A 67 11.18 8.46 -14.67
C ILE A 67 10.57 9.81 -15.03
N LEU A 68 9.29 9.76 -15.39
CA LEU A 68 8.45 10.94 -15.46
C LEU A 68 7.39 10.81 -14.37
N ARG A 69 7.48 11.62 -13.32
CA ARG A 69 6.51 11.58 -12.22
C ARG A 69 5.30 12.48 -12.50
N SER A 70 4.19 12.22 -11.83
CA SER A 70 3.06 13.14 -11.72
C SER A 70 2.81 13.46 -10.25
N ARG A 71 2.75 14.76 -9.94
CA ARG A 71 2.41 15.28 -8.61
C ARG A 71 1.09 16.03 -8.65
N VAL A 72 0.32 15.91 -7.57
CA VAL A 72 -0.88 16.72 -7.34
C VAL A 72 -0.60 17.65 -6.17
N VAL A 73 -0.78 18.94 -6.40
CA VAL A 73 -0.67 20.01 -5.41
C VAL A 73 -2.06 20.58 -5.19
N ILE A 74 -2.52 20.62 -3.95
CA ILE A 74 -3.86 21.11 -3.61
C ILE A 74 -3.71 22.44 -2.89
N ALA A 75 -4.32 23.50 -3.42
CA ALA A 75 -4.25 24.82 -2.82
C ALA A 75 -4.77 24.79 -1.37
N GLY A 76 -4.00 25.38 -0.45
CA GLY A 76 -4.32 25.39 0.98
C GLY A 76 -3.90 24.13 1.75
N ILE A 77 -3.36 23.11 1.07
CA ILE A 77 -2.74 21.95 1.71
C ILE A 77 -1.22 22.03 1.54
N PRO A 78 -0.42 21.89 2.60
CA PRO A 78 1.04 21.82 2.49
C PRO A 78 1.50 20.77 1.48
N ASP A 79 2.47 21.16 0.65
CA ASP A 79 3.05 20.26 -0.35
C ASP A 79 3.70 19.05 0.31
N ARG A 80 3.45 17.87 -0.27
CA ARG A 80 4.18 16.67 0.11
C ARG A 80 5.63 16.77 -0.37
N PRO A 81 6.61 16.27 0.40
CA PRO A 81 7.97 16.12 -0.07
C PRO A 81 8.03 15.27 -1.35
N ASP A 82 9.05 15.51 -2.17
CA ASP A 82 9.36 14.68 -3.33
C ASP A 82 9.38 13.19 -2.95
N GLY A 83 8.95 12.31 -3.85
CA GLY A 83 9.09 10.87 -3.67
C GLY A 83 10.54 10.44 -3.68
N ALA A 84 10.75 9.14 -3.49
CA ALA A 84 12.07 8.54 -3.50
C ALA A 84 12.06 7.22 -4.25
N VAL A 85 13.23 6.80 -4.70
CA VAL A 85 13.53 5.50 -5.27
C VAL A 85 14.67 4.87 -4.47
N ASP A 86 14.47 3.64 -4.02
CA ASP A 86 15.51 2.91 -3.30
C ASP A 86 16.23 1.93 -4.21
N LEU A 87 17.55 1.93 -4.14
CA LEU A 87 18.40 0.89 -4.71
C LEU A 87 18.79 -0.11 -3.63
N ARG A 88 18.48 -1.38 -3.87
CA ARG A 88 19.00 -2.50 -3.08
C ARG A 88 19.94 -3.37 -3.90
N VAL A 89 21.00 -3.83 -3.26
CA VAL A 89 21.96 -4.79 -3.81
C VAL A 89 22.02 -5.99 -2.87
N ASP A 90 21.82 -7.19 -3.40
CA ASP A 90 21.83 -8.46 -2.67
C ASP A 90 20.97 -8.38 -1.39
N GLY A 91 19.78 -7.76 -1.52
CA GLY A 91 18.80 -7.59 -0.45
C GLY A 91 19.08 -6.45 0.53
N ARG A 92 20.17 -5.69 0.40
CA ARG A 92 20.53 -4.57 1.29
C ARG A 92 20.24 -3.22 0.63
N LEU A 93 19.60 -2.29 1.34
CA LEU A 93 19.48 -0.90 0.88
C LEU A 93 20.88 -0.26 0.79
N VAL A 94 21.24 0.24 -0.39
CA VAL A 94 22.53 0.88 -0.66
C VAL A 94 22.39 2.38 -0.83
N GLU A 95 21.33 2.82 -1.50
CA GLU A 95 21.12 4.23 -1.80
C GLU A 95 19.63 4.55 -1.92
N THR A 96 19.25 5.76 -1.53
CA THR A 96 17.92 6.34 -1.76
C THR A 96 18.10 7.62 -2.55
N ALA A 97 17.44 7.72 -3.71
CA ALA A 97 17.47 8.89 -4.57
C ALA A 97 16.10 9.56 -4.60
N LEU A 98 16.06 10.89 -4.40
CA LEU A 98 14.83 11.66 -4.49
C LEU A 98 14.38 11.80 -5.94
N THR A 99 13.07 11.70 -6.18
CA THR A 99 12.50 11.98 -7.50
C THR A 99 12.53 13.49 -7.77
N SER A 100 12.50 13.89 -9.03
CA SER A 100 12.45 15.29 -9.45
C SER A 100 11.73 15.44 -10.79
N GLY A 101 11.57 16.66 -11.28
CA GLY A 101 10.91 16.94 -12.56
C GLY A 101 9.44 16.49 -12.59
N GLY A 102 8.98 16.05 -13.76
CA GLY A 102 7.64 15.52 -13.96
C GLY A 102 6.54 16.58 -14.09
N GLU A 103 5.32 16.10 -14.27
CA GLU A 103 4.11 16.93 -14.38
C GLU A 103 3.58 17.31 -12.99
N VAL A 104 3.18 18.57 -12.83
CA VAL A 104 2.49 19.05 -11.63
C VAL A 104 1.07 19.47 -11.99
N THR A 105 0.08 18.80 -11.41
CA THR A 105 -1.32 19.23 -11.45
C THR A 105 -1.63 20.03 -10.20
N ARG A 106 -2.01 21.29 -10.36
CA ARG A 106 -2.49 22.16 -9.28
C ARG A 106 -4.01 22.16 -9.26
N LEU A 107 -4.58 21.81 -8.11
CA LEU A 107 -6.02 21.79 -7.87
C LEU A 107 -6.37 22.89 -6.87
N ASP A 108 -7.29 23.78 -7.24
CA ASP A 108 -7.96 24.67 -6.29
C ASP A 108 -9.29 24.04 -5.88
N PRO A 109 -9.43 23.54 -4.63
CA PRO A 109 -10.65 22.89 -4.19
C PRO A 109 -11.82 23.88 -4.02
N ALA A 110 -11.57 25.19 -3.88
CA ALA A 110 -12.62 26.19 -3.70
C ALA A 110 -13.31 26.55 -5.02
N THR A 111 -12.55 26.56 -6.13
CA THR A 111 -13.07 26.91 -7.46
C THR A 111 -13.24 25.71 -8.38
N GLY A 112 -12.60 24.58 -8.05
CA GLY A 112 -12.49 23.41 -8.94
C GLY A 112 -11.50 23.61 -10.09
N ALA A 113 -10.73 24.71 -10.09
CA ALA A 113 -9.75 24.97 -11.14
C ALA A 113 -8.61 23.95 -11.11
N VAL A 114 -8.23 23.48 -12.30
CA VAL A 114 -7.14 22.53 -12.50
C VAL A 114 -6.14 23.13 -13.48
N ASP A 115 -4.91 23.33 -13.05
CA ASP A 115 -3.79 23.73 -13.90
C ASP A 115 -2.77 22.60 -14.00
N ARG A 116 -2.17 22.43 -15.18
CA ARG A 116 -1.21 21.36 -15.46
C ARG A 116 0.07 21.94 -16.03
N GLU A 117 1.14 21.79 -15.27
CA GLU A 117 2.47 22.22 -15.67
C GLU A 117 3.31 20.98 -16.05
N PRO A 118 3.64 20.80 -17.34
CA PRO A 118 4.55 19.74 -17.74
C PRO A 118 5.97 20.04 -17.26
N GLY A 119 6.72 19.00 -16.91
CA GLY A 119 8.13 19.10 -16.56
C GLY A 119 8.97 17.99 -17.20
N PRO A 120 10.30 18.08 -17.09
CA PRO A 120 11.20 17.15 -17.74
C PRO A 120 11.18 15.76 -17.07
N THR A 121 11.56 14.75 -17.83
CA THR A 121 11.96 13.44 -17.30
C THR A 121 13.16 13.60 -16.38
N ALA A 122 13.16 12.94 -15.23
CA ALA A 122 14.29 12.90 -14.31
C ALA A 122 15.10 11.62 -14.50
N THR A 123 16.43 11.77 -14.53
CA THR A 123 17.37 10.64 -14.50
C THR A 123 17.87 10.41 -13.08
N LEU A 124 17.50 9.27 -12.51
CA LEU A 124 18.06 8.77 -11.26
C LEU A 124 19.30 7.95 -11.61
N ARG A 125 20.47 8.36 -11.14
CA ARG A 125 21.74 7.69 -11.41
C ARG A 125 22.29 7.12 -10.12
N PHE A 126 22.55 5.82 -10.12
CA PHE A 126 23.25 5.10 -9.07
C PHE A 126 24.61 4.67 -9.60
N ASP A 127 25.69 5.12 -8.97
CA ASP A 127 27.06 4.76 -9.34
C ASP A 127 27.87 4.25 -8.14
N GLY A 128 29.11 3.83 -8.39
CA GLY A 128 29.96 3.24 -7.36
C GLY A 128 29.47 1.87 -6.85
N LEU A 129 28.61 1.17 -7.61
CA LEU A 129 28.11 -0.14 -7.20
C LEU A 129 29.24 -1.19 -7.20
N PRO A 130 29.23 -2.16 -6.28
CA PRO A 130 30.27 -3.18 -6.20
C PRO A 130 30.46 -3.92 -7.53
N ALA A 131 31.71 -4.15 -7.95
CA ALA A 131 31.98 -4.95 -9.13
C ALA A 131 31.56 -6.43 -8.92
N GLY A 132 31.28 -7.13 -10.03
CA GLY A 132 30.83 -8.52 -10.01
C GLY A 132 29.31 -8.68 -10.07
N THR A 133 28.86 -9.89 -10.44
CA THR A 133 27.45 -10.21 -10.59
C THR A 133 26.74 -10.17 -9.24
N LYS A 134 25.66 -9.39 -9.18
CA LYS A 134 24.83 -9.16 -7.99
C LYS A 134 23.36 -9.04 -8.38
N ASP A 135 22.48 -9.21 -7.40
CA ASP A 135 21.05 -8.98 -7.56
C ASP A 135 20.76 -7.50 -7.26
N ILE A 136 20.10 -6.82 -8.18
CA ILE A 136 19.76 -5.40 -8.08
C ILE A 136 18.25 -5.28 -8.03
N GLU A 137 17.74 -4.59 -7.01
CA GLU A 137 16.35 -4.19 -6.91
C GLU A 137 16.24 -2.66 -6.90
N ILE A 138 15.35 -2.10 -7.74
CA ILE A 138 15.05 -0.65 -7.75
C ILE A 138 13.58 -0.48 -7.36
N TRP A 139 13.33 -0.07 -6.12
CA TRP A 139 11.97 0.08 -5.57
C TRP A 139 11.40 1.45 -5.93
N LEU A 140 10.23 1.43 -6.58
CA LEU A 140 9.59 2.62 -7.14
C LEU A 140 8.80 3.41 -6.07
N PRO A 141 8.52 4.71 -6.29
CA PRO A 141 7.88 5.55 -5.30
C PRO A 141 6.50 5.03 -4.85
N HIS A 142 6.19 5.10 -3.57
CA HIS A 142 4.91 4.60 -3.01
C HIS A 142 3.78 5.63 -2.99
N ARG A 143 4.10 6.91 -3.27
CA ARG A 143 3.18 8.06 -3.14
C ARG A 143 3.11 8.97 -4.38
N GLU A 144 3.78 8.58 -5.45
CA GLU A 144 3.81 9.32 -6.71
C GLU A 144 3.46 8.39 -7.85
N ARG A 145 2.65 8.85 -8.80
CA ARG A 145 2.48 8.16 -10.06
C ARG A 145 3.74 8.40 -10.88
N VAL A 146 4.31 7.36 -11.49
CA VAL A 146 5.51 7.48 -12.32
C VAL A 146 5.39 6.66 -13.60
N GLU A 147 5.66 7.28 -14.74
CA GLU A 147 5.97 6.58 -15.98
C GLU A 147 7.45 6.20 -16.01
N LEU A 148 7.72 4.94 -16.38
CA LEU A 148 9.06 4.40 -16.58
C LEU A 148 9.50 4.69 -18.02
N VAL A 149 10.55 5.49 -18.18
CA VAL A 149 10.96 6.00 -19.50
C VAL A 149 12.10 5.19 -20.07
N ALA A 150 13.16 4.95 -19.30
CA ALA A 150 14.32 4.18 -19.74
C ALA A 150 15.09 3.58 -18.57
N LEU A 151 15.63 2.37 -18.78
CA LEU A 151 16.54 1.71 -17.86
C LEU A 151 17.87 1.51 -18.57
N ARG A 152 18.97 2.00 -17.97
CA ARG A 152 20.31 1.88 -18.54
C ARG A 152 21.31 1.38 -17.52
N SER A 153 22.35 0.70 -17.98
CA SER A 153 23.48 0.30 -17.14
C SER A 153 24.77 0.20 -17.95
N ASP A 154 25.92 0.17 -17.27
CA ASP A 154 27.24 0.00 -17.90
C ASP A 154 27.59 -1.47 -18.20
N ALA A 155 26.77 -2.42 -17.74
CA ALA A 155 26.87 -3.84 -18.06
C ALA A 155 25.49 -4.45 -18.42
N PRO A 156 25.41 -5.59 -19.15
CA PRO A 156 24.15 -6.25 -19.45
C PRO A 156 23.33 -6.62 -18.20
N ILE A 157 22.01 -6.73 -18.36
CA ILE A 157 21.11 -7.20 -17.29
C ILE A 157 20.43 -8.50 -17.71
N THR A 158 20.05 -9.31 -16.73
CA THR A 158 19.20 -10.49 -16.91
C THR A 158 18.11 -10.48 -15.85
N ALA A 159 16.87 -10.83 -16.20
CA ALA A 159 15.80 -10.91 -15.21
C ALA A 159 16.19 -11.89 -14.10
N ALA A 160 15.99 -11.50 -12.83
CA ALA A 160 16.37 -12.37 -11.72
C ALA A 160 15.28 -13.43 -11.48
N PRO A 161 15.61 -14.73 -11.49
CA PRO A 161 14.67 -15.74 -11.03
C PRO A 161 14.41 -15.55 -9.53
N SER A 162 13.19 -15.78 -9.08
CA SER A 162 12.84 -15.81 -7.65
C SER A 162 12.20 -17.15 -7.33
N SER A 163 12.71 -17.81 -6.29
CA SER A 163 12.08 -18.97 -5.66
C SER A 163 11.35 -18.60 -4.37
N ARG A 164 11.25 -17.29 -4.07
CA ARG A 164 10.56 -16.78 -2.88
C ARG A 164 9.06 -17.01 -3.04
N ARG A 165 8.40 -17.36 -1.93
CA ARG A 165 6.93 -17.43 -1.88
C ARG A 165 6.33 -16.06 -2.16
N VAL A 166 5.28 -16.01 -2.96
CA VAL A 166 4.54 -14.80 -3.30
C VAL A 166 3.55 -14.47 -2.21
N TRP A 167 3.69 -13.26 -1.64
CA TRP A 167 2.76 -12.71 -0.67
C TRP A 167 1.95 -11.58 -1.27
N VAL A 168 0.64 -11.79 -1.40
CA VAL A 168 -0.31 -10.75 -1.81
C VAL A 168 -0.91 -10.10 -0.56
N HIS A 169 -0.64 -8.80 -0.40
CA HIS A 169 -1.16 -8.01 0.70
C HIS A 169 -2.17 -6.97 0.21
N HIS A 170 -3.37 -6.94 0.75
CA HIS A 170 -4.33 -5.86 0.55
C HIS A 170 -4.53 -5.05 1.84
N GLY A 171 -4.63 -3.72 1.71
CA GLY A 171 -4.90 -2.84 2.83
C GLY A 171 -5.08 -1.38 2.41
N SER A 172 -5.04 -0.48 3.38
CA SER A 172 -5.29 0.96 3.18
C SER A 172 -4.02 1.75 2.85
N SER A 173 -4.08 3.07 3.03
CA SER A 173 -2.94 4.01 2.96
C SER A 173 -1.75 3.61 3.83
N ILE A 174 -2.03 3.02 5.00
CA ILE A 174 -0.99 2.49 5.91
C ILE A 174 -0.22 1.36 5.22
N SER A 175 -0.90 0.46 4.51
CA SER A 175 -0.24 -0.61 3.75
C SER A 175 0.41 -0.11 2.47
N GLN A 176 -0.13 0.94 1.86
CA GLN A 176 0.51 1.60 0.73
C GLN A 176 1.84 2.27 1.13
N GLY A 177 1.97 2.72 2.38
CA GLY A 177 3.20 3.34 2.89
C GLY A 177 3.08 4.82 3.23
N SER A 178 1.88 5.36 3.46
CA SER A 178 1.74 6.74 3.94
C SER A 178 2.60 6.97 5.18
N ASN A 179 3.45 8.01 5.12
CA ASN A 179 4.43 8.40 6.14
C ASN A 179 5.56 7.40 6.40
N ALA A 180 5.73 6.37 5.57
CA ALA A 180 6.97 5.60 5.51
C ALA A 180 8.11 6.47 4.95
N ASP A 181 9.33 6.26 5.46
CA ASP A 181 10.50 7.05 5.06
C ASP A 181 10.81 6.91 3.56
N THR A 182 10.80 5.68 3.05
CA THR A 182 11.22 5.33 1.68
C THR A 182 10.42 4.13 1.14
N PRO A 183 10.41 3.87 -0.19
CA PRO A 183 9.62 2.79 -0.77
C PRO A 183 9.90 1.38 -0.24
N SER A 184 11.16 1.06 0.05
CA SER A 184 11.54 -0.26 0.56
C SER A 184 11.42 -0.38 2.09
N THR A 185 10.96 0.68 2.77
CA THR A 185 10.74 0.72 4.22
C THR A 185 9.26 0.86 4.61
N THR A 186 8.33 0.64 3.68
CA THR A 186 6.92 0.44 4.03
C THR A 186 6.78 -0.84 4.86
N TRP A 187 5.79 -0.92 5.76
CA TRP A 187 5.68 -2.07 6.66
C TRP A 187 5.52 -3.41 5.90
N PRO A 188 4.79 -3.50 4.76
CA PRO A 188 4.75 -4.74 4.00
C PRO A 188 6.09 -5.05 3.32
N ALA A 189 6.83 -4.02 2.85
CA ALA A 189 8.15 -4.24 2.23
C ALA A 189 9.17 -4.76 3.25
N LEU A 190 9.16 -4.19 4.46
CA LEU A 190 10.00 -4.64 5.58
C LEU A 190 9.67 -6.07 6.00
N ALA A 191 8.38 -6.37 6.20
CA ALA A 191 7.93 -7.71 6.57
C ALA A 191 8.28 -8.75 5.50
N ALA A 192 8.11 -8.41 4.22
CA ALA A 192 8.48 -9.29 3.11
C ALA A 192 9.99 -9.54 3.06
N ALA A 193 10.81 -8.51 3.25
CA ALA A 193 12.26 -8.64 3.29
C ALA A 193 12.72 -9.53 4.46
N GLN A 194 12.13 -9.35 5.65
CA GLN A 194 12.44 -10.15 6.84
C GLN A 194 12.03 -11.63 6.70
N ALA A 195 10.89 -11.89 6.06
CA ALA A 195 10.36 -13.24 5.86
C ALA A 195 10.84 -13.91 4.56
N GLY A 196 11.64 -13.23 3.73
CA GLY A 196 12.14 -13.76 2.46
C GLY A 196 11.03 -13.97 1.41
N LEU A 197 10.03 -13.09 1.38
CA LEU A 197 8.85 -13.18 0.52
C LEU A 197 8.92 -12.24 -0.68
N GLU A 198 8.23 -12.62 -1.76
CA GLU A 198 8.00 -11.79 -2.93
C GLU A 198 6.70 -10.99 -2.74
N LEU A 199 6.81 -9.71 -2.38
CA LEU A 199 5.65 -8.85 -2.11
C LEU A 199 4.92 -8.43 -3.39
N VAL A 200 3.59 -8.61 -3.39
CA VAL A 200 2.61 -7.89 -4.22
C VAL A 200 1.78 -7.00 -3.29
N ASN A 201 2.01 -5.68 -3.33
CA ASN A 201 1.35 -4.74 -2.43
C ASN A 201 0.12 -4.09 -3.08
N LEU A 202 -1.07 -4.56 -2.70
CA LEU A 202 -2.37 -3.97 -3.00
C LEU A 202 -2.89 -3.09 -1.85
N GLY A 203 -1.98 -2.39 -1.16
CA GLY A 203 -2.31 -1.28 -0.29
C GLY A 203 -2.83 -0.09 -1.10
N LEU A 204 -4.11 0.24 -0.98
CA LEU A 204 -4.80 1.24 -1.79
C LEU A 204 -5.22 2.41 -0.90
N SER A 205 -4.45 3.49 -0.95
CA SER A 205 -4.62 4.67 -0.11
C SER A 205 -6.01 5.27 -0.27
N GLY A 206 -6.79 5.24 0.81
CA GLY A 206 -8.15 5.77 0.84
C GLY A 206 -9.20 4.86 0.22
N SER A 207 -8.83 3.71 -0.36
CA SER A 207 -9.73 2.89 -1.20
C SER A 207 -9.77 1.41 -0.80
N ALA A 208 -9.40 1.05 0.42
CA ALA A 208 -9.63 -0.31 0.94
C ALA A 208 -11.09 -0.50 1.41
N MET A 209 -12.02 -0.57 0.46
CA MET A 209 -13.47 -0.44 0.70
C MET A 209 -14.26 -1.76 0.75
N LEU A 210 -13.59 -2.91 0.79
CA LEU A 210 -14.21 -4.24 0.60
C LEU A 210 -14.87 -4.41 -0.78
N ASP A 211 -14.33 -3.74 -1.79
CA ASP A 211 -14.85 -3.85 -3.15
C ASP A 211 -14.72 -5.28 -3.70
N PRO A 212 -15.78 -5.87 -4.29
CA PRO A 212 -15.68 -7.19 -4.91
C PRO A 212 -14.62 -7.29 -6.01
N PHE A 213 -14.34 -6.19 -6.73
CA PHE A 213 -13.31 -6.17 -7.78
C PHE A 213 -11.90 -6.22 -7.21
N THR A 214 -11.64 -5.70 -5.99
CA THR A 214 -10.32 -5.85 -5.35
C THR A 214 -10.13 -7.27 -4.83
N ALA A 215 -11.18 -7.92 -4.30
CA ALA A 215 -11.13 -9.35 -3.98
C ALA A 215 -10.79 -10.21 -5.20
N ARG A 216 -11.42 -9.94 -6.36
CA ARG A 216 -11.08 -10.60 -7.63
C ARG A 216 -9.67 -10.29 -8.11
N ALA A 217 -9.16 -9.08 -7.86
CA ALA A 217 -7.78 -8.74 -8.19
C ALA A 217 -6.80 -9.56 -7.36
N ILE A 218 -7.06 -9.75 -6.06
CA ILE A 218 -6.29 -10.65 -5.20
C ILE A 218 -6.37 -12.09 -5.73
N ALA A 219 -7.57 -12.56 -6.03
CA ALA A 219 -7.85 -13.92 -6.50
C ALA A 219 -7.22 -14.26 -7.86
N ALA A 220 -6.91 -13.25 -8.67
CA ALA A 220 -6.28 -13.42 -9.98
C ALA A 220 -4.74 -13.50 -9.90
N GLN A 221 -4.14 -13.19 -8.75
CA GLN A 221 -2.70 -13.21 -8.58
C GLN A 221 -2.21 -14.60 -8.16
N PRO A 222 -1.06 -15.07 -8.67
CA PRO A 222 -0.33 -16.16 -8.04
C PRO A 222 -0.01 -15.77 -6.59
N ALA A 223 -0.43 -16.58 -5.62
CA ALA A 223 -0.23 -16.30 -4.21
C ALA A 223 0.06 -17.58 -3.44
N ASP A 224 1.19 -17.59 -2.74
CA ASP A 224 1.51 -18.62 -1.74
C ASP A 224 1.01 -18.21 -0.35
N LEU A 225 0.83 -16.91 -0.12
CA LEU A 225 0.32 -16.31 1.11
C LEU A 225 -0.56 -15.10 0.76
N ILE A 226 -1.68 -14.95 1.46
CA ILE A 226 -2.58 -13.81 1.30
C ILE A 226 -2.82 -13.15 2.64
N SER A 227 -2.87 -11.81 2.65
CA SER A 227 -3.40 -11.08 3.80
C SER A 227 -4.26 -9.90 3.38
N VAL A 228 -5.33 -9.66 4.14
CA VAL A 228 -6.28 -8.58 3.87
C VAL A 228 -6.50 -7.78 5.16
N LYS A 229 -6.12 -6.50 5.14
CA LYS A 229 -6.30 -5.58 6.26
C LYS A 229 -7.56 -4.73 6.05
N ILE A 230 -8.56 -4.92 6.90
CA ILE A 230 -9.91 -4.36 6.72
C ILE A 230 -10.19 -3.37 7.86
N GLY A 231 -10.61 -2.15 7.54
CA GLY A 231 -11.20 -1.28 8.57
C GLY A 231 -11.16 0.22 8.27
N ILE A 232 -9.99 0.85 8.40
CA ILE A 232 -9.90 2.32 8.52
C ILE A 232 -10.60 3.08 7.39
N ASN A 233 -10.52 2.63 6.12
CA ASN A 233 -11.19 3.35 5.03
C ASN A 233 -12.72 3.20 5.05
N LEU A 234 -13.25 2.08 5.55
CA LEU A 234 -14.70 1.90 5.75
C LEU A 234 -15.24 2.89 6.78
N VAL A 235 -14.45 3.16 7.84
CA VAL A 235 -14.81 4.14 8.87
C VAL A 235 -14.64 5.56 8.32
N ASN A 236 -13.49 5.88 7.73
CA ASN A 236 -13.21 7.22 7.19
C ASN A 236 -14.28 7.69 6.20
N ALA A 237 -14.84 6.79 5.40
CA ALA A 237 -15.87 7.10 4.42
C ALA A 237 -17.31 7.05 4.96
N ASP A 238 -17.53 6.64 6.22
CA ASP A 238 -18.85 6.24 6.75
C ASP A 238 -19.61 5.29 5.79
N LEU A 239 -18.87 4.36 5.18
CA LEU A 239 -19.29 3.68 3.94
C LEU A 239 -20.56 2.83 4.12
N MET A 240 -20.71 2.19 5.28
CA MET A 240 -21.78 1.25 5.53
C MET A 240 -22.16 1.18 7.01
N ARG A 241 -23.27 0.49 7.30
CA ARG A 241 -23.73 0.19 8.66
C ARG A 241 -23.37 -1.24 9.05
N GLN A 242 -23.35 -1.54 10.35
CA GLN A 242 -22.98 -2.85 10.89
C GLN A 242 -23.73 -4.01 10.22
N ARG A 243 -25.01 -3.83 9.89
CA ARG A 243 -25.81 -4.84 9.16
C ARG A 243 -25.17 -5.31 7.86
N ALA A 244 -24.58 -4.39 7.09
CA ALA A 244 -23.98 -4.71 5.79
C ALA A 244 -22.55 -5.24 5.92
N PHE A 245 -21.87 -4.97 7.05
CA PHE A 245 -20.46 -5.28 7.22
C PHE A 245 -20.16 -6.79 7.20
N ARG A 246 -20.81 -7.59 8.06
CA ARG A 246 -20.51 -9.05 8.10
C ARG A 246 -20.73 -9.74 6.75
N PRO A 247 -21.87 -9.56 6.05
CA PRO A 247 -22.07 -10.18 4.75
C PRO A 247 -21.04 -9.72 3.70
N ALA A 248 -20.62 -8.44 3.73
CA ALA A 248 -19.59 -7.93 2.84
C ALA A 248 -18.23 -8.62 3.09
N VAL A 249 -17.84 -8.79 4.36
CA VAL A 249 -16.62 -9.52 4.71
C VAL A 249 -16.68 -10.97 4.25
N HIS A 250 -17.81 -11.67 4.47
CA HIS A 250 -17.97 -13.05 3.97
C HIS A 250 -17.80 -13.11 2.45
N GLY A 251 -18.54 -12.29 1.70
CA GLY A 251 -18.46 -12.27 0.23
C GLY A 251 -17.06 -11.91 -0.28
N PHE A 252 -16.36 -10.99 0.37
CA PHE A 252 -14.99 -10.62 0.02
C PHE A 252 -14.02 -11.80 0.20
N LEU A 253 -14.13 -12.53 1.32
CA LEU A 253 -13.30 -13.72 1.58
C LEU A 253 -13.66 -14.89 0.66
N ASP A 254 -14.94 -15.07 0.35
CA ASP A 254 -15.43 -16.12 -0.56
C ASP A 254 -14.83 -15.94 -1.96
N LEU A 255 -14.87 -14.72 -2.49
CA LEU A 255 -14.28 -14.40 -3.81
C LEU A 255 -12.79 -14.73 -3.89
N ILE A 256 -12.04 -14.58 -2.80
CA ILE A 256 -10.63 -14.97 -2.74
C ILE A 256 -10.51 -16.50 -2.66
N ARG A 257 -11.31 -17.14 -1.81
CA ARG A 257 -11.29 -18.59 -1.60
C ARG A 257 -11.71 -19.40 -2.81
N ASP A 258 -12.57 -18.85 -3.66
CA ASP A 258 -12.98 -19.47 -4.92
C ASP A 258 -11.80 -19.79 -5.85
N GLN A 259 -10.71 -19.01 -5.79
CA GLN A 259 -9.47 -19.25 -6.55
C GLN A 259 -8.33 -19.79 -5.68
N HIS A 260 -8.34 -19.51 -4.38
CA HIS A 260 -7.29 -19.91 -3.44
C HIS A 260 -7.86 -20.73 -2.26
N PRO A 261 -8.36 -21.96 -2.51
CA PRO A 261 -9.08 -22.74 -1.50
C PRO A 261 -8.20 -23.18 -0.32
N THR A 262 -6.89 -23.29 -0.51
CA THR A 262 -5.95 -23.83 0.48
C THR A 262 -4.81 -22.90 0.86
N VAL A 263 -4.69 -21.73 0.21
CA VAL A 263 -3.62 -20.76 0.50
C VAL A 263 -3.84 -20.15 1.89
N PRO A 264 -2.83 -20.04 2.77
CA PRO A 264 -2.99 -19.32 4.03
C PRO A 264 -3.49 -17.88 3.81
N LEU A 265 -4.64 -17.55 4.41
CA LEU A 265 -5.29 -16.23 4.30
C LEU A 265 -5.37 -15.61 5.69
N THR A 266 -4.64 -14.50 5.89
CA THR A 266 -4.64 -13.77 7.16
C THR A 266 -5.48 -12.50 7.06
N VAL A 267 -6.57 -12.43 7.83
CA VAL A 267 -7.34 -11.19 8.00
C VAL A 267 -6.71 -10.38 9.13
N ILE A 268 -6.42 -9.11 8.86
CA ILE A 268 -5.81 -8.19 9.83
C ILE A 268 -6.86 -7.14 10.21
N GLY A 269 -7.14 -7.01 11.51
CA GLY A 269 -7.99 -5.94 12.02
C GLY A 269 -7.38 -4.55 11.83
N PRO A 270 -8.17 -3.47 11.95
CA PRO A 270 -7.61 -2.13 11.94
C PRO A 270 -6.69 -1.90 13.14
N LEU A 271 -5.58 -1.22 12.91
CA LEU A 271 -4.70 -0.72 13.98
C LEU A 271 -5.46 0.26 14.87
N TYR A 272 -4.90 0.55 16.04
CA TYR A 272 -5.39 1.65 16.86
C TYR A 272 -5.21 2.99 16.12
N CYS A 273 -6.24 3.83 16.14
CA CYS A 273 -6.20 5.19 15.62
C CYS A 273 -7.17 6.04 16.45
N PRO A 274 -6.66 6.96 17.29
CA PRO A 274 -7.48 7.67 18.28
C PRO A 274 -8.72 8.33 17.70
N ILE A 275 -8.60 8.97 16.53
CA ILE A 275 -9.70 9.74 15.94
C ILE A 275 -10.89 8.84 15.54
N HIS A 276 -10.67 7.55 15.28
CA HIS A 276 -11.70 6.62 14.82
C HIS A 276 -11.96 5.43 15.74
N GLU A 277 -11.27 5.37 16.89
CA GLU A 277 -11.37 4.25 17.82
C GLU A 277 -12.82 4.00 18.27
N THR A 278 -13.49 5.08 18.68
CA THR A 278 -14.90 5.09 19.10
C THR A 278 -15.76 6.11 18.36
N THR A 279 -15.19 6.83 17.39
CA THR A 279 -15.88 7.88 16.63
C THR A 279 -16.00 7.45 15.16
N PRO A 280 -17.22 7.38 14.60
CA PRO A 280 -17.39 7.02 13.20
C PRO A 280 -16.89 8.15 12.28
N GLY A 281 -16.78 7.86 10.99
CA GLY A 281 -16.53 8.89 9.99
C GLY A 281 -17.73 9.82 9.75
N PRO A 282 -17.56 10.78 8.83
CA PRO A 282 -16.42 10.90 7.92
C PRO A 282 -15.10 11.33 8.58
N GLY A 283 -13.97 10.97 7.96
CA GLY A 283 -12.66 11.57 8.23
C GLY A 283 -12.47 12.82 7.37
N ALA A 284 -11.83 13.85 7.92
CA ALA A 284 -11.56 15.10 7.21
C ALA A 284 -10.19 15.67 7.60
N PHE A 285 -9.68 16.62 6.81
CA PHE A 285 -8.57 17.46 7.25
C PHE A 285 -8.99 18.30 8.46
N ASP A 286 -8.07 18.45 9.40
CA ASP A 286 -8.18 19.47 10.45
C ASP A 286 -7.85 20.84 9.82
N THR A 287 -8.89 21.61 9.53
CA THR A 287 -8.77 22.94 8.93
C THR A 287 -8.01 23.91 9.82
N THR A 288 -8.04 23.72 11.15
CA THR A 288 -7.31 24.55 12.11
C THR A 288 -5.82 24.18 12.13
N ALA A 289 -5.47 22.92 11.89
CA ALA A 289 -4.09 22.52 11.66
C ALA A 289 -3.55 23.04 10.32
N LEU A 290 -4.37 22.99 9.26
CA LEU A 290 -3.98 23.51 7.94
C LEU A 290 -3.62 25.00 7.96
N THR A 291 -4.32 25.84 8.76
CA THR A 291 -3.94 27.26 8.89
C THR A 291 -2.58 27.48 9.55
N ARG A 292 -2.05 26.48 10.25
CA ARG A 292 -0.68 26.45 10.80
C ARG A 292 0.34 25.78 9.89
N GLY A 293 -0.07 25.35 8.69
CA GLY A 293 0.79 24.61 7.76
C GLY A 293 0.99 23.15 8.13
N GLU A 294 0.13 22.58 8.98
CA GLU A 294 0.19 21.19 9.42
C GLU A 294 -0.87 20.35 8.72
N VAL A 295 -0.48 19.21 8.15
CA VAL A 295 -1.45 18.21 7.65
C VAL A 295 -1.83 17.30 8.80
N ARG A 296 -3.07 17.43 9.29
CA ARG A 296 -3.66 16.54 10.30
C ARG A 296 -5.07 16.12 9.89
N PHE A 297 -5.51 15.00 10.43
CA PHE A 297 -6.84 14.44 10.21
C PHE A 297 -7.66 14.43 11.50
N GLN A 298 -8.97 14.54 11.34
CA GLN A 298 -9.95 14.43 12.41
C GLN A 298 -11.18 13.65 11.94
N ALA A 299 -11.86 13.01 12.88
CA ALA A 299 -13.19 12.45 12.64
C ALA A 299 -14.26 13.52 12.86
N THR A 300 -15.24 13.59 11.97
CA THR A 300 -16.36 14.55 12.02
C THR A 300 -17.70 13.88 12.29
N GLY A 301 -17.72 12.55 12.37
CA GLY A 301 -18.90 11.77 12.70
C GLY A 301 -19.32 11.91 14.16
N ALA A 302 -20.63 11.87 14.40
CA ALA A 302 -21.18 11.74 15.74
C ALA A 302 -21.32 10.24 16.10
N PRO A 303 -20.83 9.79 17.27
CA PRO A 303 -21.08 8.44 17.75
C PRO A 303 -22.58 8.14 17.83
N ASP A 304 -22.97 6.93 17.48
CA ASP A 304 -24.35 6.49 17.69
C ASP A 304 -24.60 6.22 19.18
N THR A 305 -25.85 6.37 19.60
CA THR A 305 -26.21 6.17 21.00
C THR A 305 -26.52 4.70 21.29
N PRO A 306 -26.49 4.26 22.56
CA PRO A 306 -26.86 2.88 22.95
C PRO A 306 -28.25 2.47 22.46
N GLU A 307 -29.18 3.41 22.29
CA GLU A 307 -30.55 3.19 21.81
C GLU A 307 -30.61 2.91 20.30
N THR A 308 -29.59 3.29 19.54
CA THR A 308 -29.53 3.02 18.10
C THR A 308 -29.42 1.50 17.90
N PRO A 309 -30.32 0.87 17.12
CA PRO A 309 -30.26 -0.57 16.87
C PRO A 309 -28.91 -0.96 16.25
N ALA A 310 -28.29 -2.04 16.73
CA ALA A 310 -26.96 -2.47 16.29
C ALA A 310 -26.83 -2.52 14.75
N ALA A 311 -27.81 -3.12 14.07
CA ALA A 311 -27.87 -3.20 12.61
C ALA A 311 -27.71 -1.83 11.88
N LEU A 312 -28.18 -0.74 12.49
CA LEU A 312 -28.16 0.61 11.92
C LEU A 312 -26.97 1.44 12.39
N ARG A 313 -26.12 0.92 13.29
CA ARG A 313 -24.96 1.65 13.80
C ARG A 313 -23.90 1.81 12.72
N ARG A 314 -23.27 2.97 12.71
CA ARG A 314 -22.05 3.32 11.99
C ARG A 314 -20.89 2.52 12.55
N LEU A 315 -19.89 2.34 11.70
CA LEU A 315 -18.69 1.59 12.05
C LEU A 315 -17.68 2.51 12.76
N THR A 316 -17.08 1.97 13.81
CA THR A 316 -15.84 2.46 14.45
C THR A 316 -14.79 1.35 14.40
N LEU A 317 -13.52 1.66 14.63
CA LEU A 317 -12.46 0.64 14.60
C LEU A 317 -12.68 -0.45 15.65
N THR A 318 -13.17 -0.08 16.84
CA THR A 318 -13.55 -1.02 17.90
C THR A 318 -14.62 -2.00 17.39
N THR A 319 -15.67 -1.48 16.76
CA THR A 319 -16.75 -2.34 16.25
C THR A 319 -16.26 -3.24 15.11
N ILE A 320 -15.42 -2.72 14.20
CA ILE A 320 -14.87 -3.52 13.11
C ILE A 320 -14.01 -4.68 13.64
N ARG A 321 -13.13 -4.45 14.63
CA ARG A 321 -12.36 -5.54 15.24
C ARG A 321 -13.25 -6.62 15.83
N ALA A 322 -14.27 -6.24 16.60
CA ALA A 322 -15.21 -7.18 17.21
C ALA A 322 -15.97 -8.00 16.15
N GLU A 323 -16.44 -7.35 15.10
CA GLU A 323 -17.19 -7.98 14.02
C GLU A 323 -16.32 -8.92 13.17
N LEU A 324 -15.06 -8.52 12.87
CA LEU A 324 -14.09 -9.39 12.22
C LEU A 324 -13.80 -10.62 13.09
N ALA A 325 -13.47 -10.44 14.37
CA ALA A 325 -13.22 -11.56 15.28
C ALA A 325 -14.41 -12.56 15.31
N ALA A 326 -15.65 -12.06 15.31
CA ALA A 326 -16.84 -12.90 15.24
C ALA A 326 -16.98 -13.65 13.90
N VAL A 327 -16.74 -12.99 12.77
CA VAL A 327 -16.76 -13.63 11.44
C VAL A 327 -15.69 -14.71 11.35
N LEU A 328 -14.48 -14.43 11.81
CA LEU A 328 -13.34 -15.35 11.74
C LEU A 328 -13.54 -16.55 12.68
N ALA A 329 -14.07 -16.33 13.88
CA ALA A 329 -14.43 -17.42 14.80
C ALA A 329 -15.52 -18.33 14.20
N HIS A 330 -16.51 -17.77 13.51
CA HIS A 330 -17.57 -18.54 12.85
C HIS A 330 -17.05 -19.43 11.71
N ARG A 331 -16.01 -18.98 10.99
CA ARG A 331 -15.44 -19.71 9.84
C ARG A 331 -14.34 -20.70 10.21
N ARG A 332 -13.78 -20.60 11.43
CA ARG A 332 -12.57 -21.32 11.84
C ARG A 332 -12.59 -22.83 11.58
N ASP A 333 -13.72 -23.49 11.87
CA ASP A 333 -13.83 -24.95 11.72
C ASP A 333 -13.97 -25.37 10.25
N ALA A 334 -14.52 -24.51 9.40
CA ALA A 334 -14.74 -24.78 7.98
C ALA A 334 -13.54 -24.38 7.10
N ASP A 335 -12.70 -23.45 7.57
CA ASP A 335 -11.54 -22.93 6.85
C ASP A 335 -10.32 -22.87 7.78
N PRO A 336 -9.57 -23.98 7.92
CA PRO A 336 -8.41 -24.05 8.81
C PRO A 336 -7.22 -23.20 8.34
N GLN A 337 -7.26 -22.71 7.09
CA GLN A 337 -6.24 -21.85 6.48
C GLN A 337 -6.59 -20.37 6.62
N LEU A 338 -7.66 -20.04 7.35
CA LEU A 338 -8.09 -18.69 7.62
C LEU A 338 -7.64 -18.27 9.03
N HIS A 339 -6.85 -17.19 9.08
CA HIS A 339 -6.21 -16.70 10.28
C HIS A 339 -6.63 -15.27 10.58
N TYR A 340 -6.61 -14.91 11.85
CA TYR A 340 -6.91 -13.56 12.30
C TYR A 340 -5.73 -12.99 13.10
N VAL A 341 -5.33 -11.77 12.77
CA VAL A 341 -4.42 -10.95 13.56
C VAL A 341 -5.19 -9.73 14.03
N ASP A 342 -5.30 -9.55 15.34
CA ASP A 342 -5.87 -8.32 15.88
C ASP A 342 -4.92 -7.16 15.55
N GLY A 343 -5.47 -6.07 14.98
CA GLY A 343 -4.66 -4.90 14.64
C GLY A 343 -4.04 -4.24 15.87
N LEU A 344 -4.61 -4.43 17.06
CA LEU A 344 -4.05 -3.93 18.32
C LEU A 344 -2.77 -4.67 18.74
N ASP A 345 -2.56 -5.91 18.29
CA ASP A 345 -1.32 -6.65 18.54
C ASP A 345 -0.17 -6.11 17.67
N LEU A 346 -0.48 -5.44 16.56
CA LEU A 346 0.50 -4.80 15.69
C LEU A 346 0.78 -3.36 16.13
N TYR A 347 -0.26 -2.58 16.44
CA TYR A 347 -0.16 -1.22 16.95
C TYR A 347 -1.41 -0.87 17.78
N GLY A 348 -1.23 -0.80 19.10
CA GLY A 348 -2.27 -0.55 20.10
C GLY A 348 -2.15 0.81 20.80
N PRO A 349 -3.02 1.09 21.79
CA PRO A 349 -3.02 2.37 22.52
C PRO A 349 -1.71 2.69 23.24
N GLN A 350 -1.02 1.66 23.75
CA GLN A 350 0.28 1.84 24.41
C GLN A 350 1.38 2.22 23.41
N ASP A 351 1.31 1.67 22.21
CA ASP A 351 2.24 2.01 21.13
C ASP A 351 1.96 3.42 20.62
N GLU A 352 0.70 3.85 20.54
CA GLU A 352 0.37 5.23 20.16
C GLU A 352 0.86 6.25 21.20
N ALA A 353 0.81 5.92 22.49
CA ALA A 353 1.40 6.77 23.51
C ALA A 353 2.94 6.89 23.38
N ALA A 354 3.62 5.85 22.89
CA ALA A 354 5.08 5.82 22.69
C ALA A 354 5.52 6.36 21.32
N HIS A 355 4.68 6.14 20.30
CA HIS A 355 4.87 6.48 18.89
C HIS A 355 3.58 7.10 18.34
N PRO A 356 3.29 8.37 18.66
CA PRO A 356 2.05 9.03 18.25
C PRO A 356 1.95 9.17 16.74
N LEU A 357 0.72 9.10 16.21
CA LEU A 357 0.48 9.30 14.77
C LEU A 357 0.71 10.78 14.41
N PRO A 358 1.73 11.13 13.58
CA PRO A 358 2.12 12.51 13.32
C PRO A 358 1.00 13.38 12.72
N ASP A 359 0.16 12.79 11.87
CA ASP A 359 -1.01 13.45 11.27
C ASP A 359 -2.33 13.03 11.91
N GLY A 360 -2.29 12.26 13.00
CA GLY A 360 -3.47 11.69 13.67
C GLY A 360 -4.07 10.45 13.00
N LEU A 361 -3.48 9.94 11.91
CA LEU A 361 -4.04 8.82 11.14
C LEU A 361 -3.00 7.77 10.68
N HIS A 362 -1.82 8.19 10.26
CA HIS A 362 -0.83 7.32 9.63
C HIS A 362 0.42 7.14 10.50
N PRO A 363 0.96 5.91 10.63
CA PRO A 363 2.19 5.63 11.35
C PRO A 363 3.40 6.25 10.64
N ASP A 364 4.38 6.73 11.40
CA ASP A 364 5.66 7.20 10.86
C ASP A 364 6.62 6.03 10.50
N GLY A 365 7.81 6.35 10.01
CA GLY A 365 8.81 5.36 9.58
C GLY A 365 9.26 4.38 10.67
N ASP A 366 9.39 4.85 11.93
CA ASP A 366 9.72 3.97 13.07
C ASP A 366 8.55 3.05 13.41
N THR A 367 7.33 3.57 13.39
CA THR A 367 6.11 2.79 13.63
C THR A 367 5.85 1.78 12.52
N HIS A 368 6.21 2.10 11.27
CA HIS A 368 6.20 1.15 10.15
C HIS A 368 7.11 -0.06 10.41
N ARG A 369 8.31 0.15 10.97
CA ARG A 369 9.21 -0.92 11.39
C ARG A 369 8.62 -1.77 12.52
N LEU A 370 8.06 -1.13 13.54
CA LEU A 370 7.38 -1.82 14.65
C LEU A 370 6.26 -2.75 14.16
N ILE A 371 5.41 -2.26 13.26
CA ILE A 371 4.31 -3.03 12.67
C ILE A 371 4.85 -4.22 11.88
N ALA A 372 5.91 -4.02 11.09
CA ALA A 372 6.52 -5.08 10.30
C ALA A 372 7.07 -6.21 11.17
N ASP A 373 7.87 -5.87 12.20
CA ASP A 373 8.49 -6.84 13.10
C ASP A 373 7.43 -7.70 13.82
N ARG A 374 6.39 -7.05 14.35
CA ARG A 374 5.29 -7.73 15.05
C ARG A 374 4.45 -8.59 14.13
N PHE A 375 4.22 -8.12 12.91
CA PHE A 375 3.49 -8.89 11.92
C PHE A 375 4.24 -10.17 11.55
N VAL A 376 5.56 -10.08 11.29
CA VAL A 376 6.38 -11.28 11.02
C VAL A 376 6.40 -12.23 12.22
N ALA A 377 6.51 -11.71 13.44
CA ALA A 377 6.45 -12.53 14.65
C ALA A 377 5.11 -13.27 14.78
N ALA A 378 3.99 -12.61 14.45
CA ALA A 378 2.66 -13.20 14.50
C ALA A 378 2.41 -14.24 13.39
N THR A 379 3.03 -14.10 12.23
CA THR A 379 2.73 -14.95 11.06
C THR A 379 3.76 -16.04 10.77
N SER A 380 5.03 -15.83 11.13
CA SER A 380 6.16 -16.66 10.68
C SER A 380 6.87 -17.44 11.80
N GLY A 381 6.41 -17.35 13.05
CA GLY A 381 6.91 -18.21 14.15
C GLY A 381 6.53 -19.69 13.94
N PRO A 382 7.06 -20.68 14.69
CA PRO A 382 6.90 -22.12 14.43
C PRO A 382 5.46 -22.66 14.32
N TRP A 383 4.50 -21.87 14.77
CA TRP A 383 3.06 -22.16 14.77
C TRP A 383 2.26 -21.13 13.98
N GLY A 384 2.97 -20.22 13.30
CA GLY A 384 2.40 -19.16 12.51
C GLY A 384 1.88 -19.69 11.17
N PRO A 385 0.86 -19.03 10.60
CA PRO A 385 0.23 -19.45 9.35
C PRO A 385 1.16 -19.46 8.13
N TRP A 386 2.33 -18.83 8.22
CA TRP A 386 3.24 -18.62 7.09
C TRP A 386 4.52 -19.46 7.21
N VAL A 387 4.57 -20.45 8.11
CA VAL A 387 5.68 -21.42 8.16
C VAL A 387 5.63 -22.32 6.94
#